data_AF-A0A7S1HTB0-F1
#
_entry.id   AF-A0A7S1HTB0-F1
#
_cell.length_a   1.000
_cell.length_b   1.000
_cell.length_c   1.000
_cell.angle_alpha   90.00
_cell.angle_beta   90.00
_cell.angle_gamma   90.00
#
_symmetry.space_group_name_H-M   'P 1'
#
loop_
_entity.id
_entity.type
_entity.pdbx_description
1 polymer ?
#
loop_
_entity_poly.entity_id
_entity_poly.type
_entity_poly.pdbx_seq_one_letter_code
_entity_poly.pdbx_strand_id
1 'polypeptide(L)'
;AFFCAGHRILPTMVCDYLRLTWLAARSRTGGPLQVLAQAVWEAGPKRDGPMGRALLTAKEQGWKPTAGWWEWKVPGRQEPLSFVCGSWGALCHAIRDALRYAAVQRLAARRPRLYQGLGVAANKLLVQPALRGLEELDASLLRGAMAGAVWTAQRAHARGLRDDPLCPYCDMGTPEDEEHILYVCPAWEAARGVHLADLEEAARRAHALGPMAPASPHWD
;
A
#
# COMPACT_ATOMS: atom_id res chain seq x y z
N ALA A 1 3.33 7.27 -1.22
CA ALA A 1 3.23 5.93 -1.86
C ALA A 1 4.56 5.21 -1.73
N PHE A 2 4.57 4.04 -1.07
CA PHE A 2 5.76 3.23 -0.82
C PHE A 2 6.30 2.63 -2.13
N PHE A 3 7.19 3.41 -2.77
CA PHE A 3 8.26 3.04 -3.69
C PHE A 3 7.99 2.02 -4.80
N CYS A 4 7.10 2.35 -5.72
CA CYS A 4 7.19 1.87 -7.09
C CYS A 4 6.92 3.06 -8.02
N ALA A 5 7.93 3.47 -8.80
CA ALA A 5 7.72 4.39 -9.92
C ALA A 5 6.61 3.83 -10.83
N GLY A 6 5.86 4.74 -11.46
CA GLY A 6 4.50 4.60 -12.04
C GLY A 6 4.21 3.46 -13.02
N HIS A 7 5.06 2.45 -13.14
CA HIS A 7 4.91 1.24 -13.96
C HIS A 7 5.07 -0.07 -13.16
N ARG A 8 5.68 -0.05 -11.96
CA ARG A 8 6.01 -1.28 -11.22
C ARG A 8 4.86 -1.81 -10.36
N ILE A 9 4.62 -3.11 -10.46
CA ILE A 9 3.63 -3.87 -9.68
C ILE A 9 4.41 -4.70 -8.67
N LEU A 10 3.94 -4.79 -7.42
CA LEU A 10 4.58 -5.68 -6.44
C LEU A 10 4.41 -7.13 -6.89
N PRO A 11 5.40 -8.02 -6.71
CA PRO A 11 5.29 -9.43 -7.13
C PRO A 11 4.00 -10.11 -6.64
N THR A 12 3.58 -9.78 -5.42
CA THR A 12 2.35 -10.30 -4.81
C THR A 12 1.05 -9.83 -5.47
N MET A 13 1.09 -8.79 -6.29
CA MET A 13 -0.07 -8.20 -6.98
C MET A 13 -0.17 -8.63 -8.44
N VAL A 14 0.86 -9.25 -9.02
CA VAL A 14 0.96 -9.49 -10.47
C VAL A 14 -0.22 -10.31 -10.98
N CYS A 15 -0.58 -11.39 -10.28
CA CYS A 15 -1.70 -12.23 -10.68
C CYS A 15 -3.03 -11.45 -10.70
N ASP A 16 -3.29 -10.66 -9.66
CA ASP A 16 -4.53 -9.88 -9.55
C ASP A 16 -4.58 -8.78 -10.61
N TYR A 17 -3.45 -8.11 -10.86
CA TYR A 17 -3.33 -7.12 -11.92
C TYR A 17 -3.61 -7.71 -13.30
N LEU A 18 -3.02 -8.86 -13.62
CA LEU A 18 -3.23 -9.53 -14.90
C LEU A 18 -4.69 -9.97 -15.08
N ARG A 19 -5.33 -10.49 -14.03
CA ARG A 19 -6.75 -10.87 -14.07
C ARG A 19 -7.65 -9.65 -14.32
N LEU A 20 -7.43 -8.57 -13.59
CA LEU A 20 -8.24 -7.36 -13.69
C LEU A 20 -8.03 -6.62 -15.02
N THR A 21 -6.79 -6.52 -15.50
CA THR A 21 -6.52 -5.94 -16.82
C THR A 21 -7.03 -6.83 -17.94
N TRP A 22 -6.89 -8.16 -17.84
CA TRP A 22 -7.51 -9.07 -18.80
C TRP A 22 -9.03 -8.86 -18.88
N LEU A 23 -9.71 -8.80 -17.73
CA LEU A 23 -11.15 -8.56 -17.67
C LEU A 23 -11.53 -7.21 -18.29
N ALA A 24 -10.79 -6.16 -17.97
CA ALA A 24 -11.05 -4.82 -18.50
C ALA A 24 -10.72 -4.68 -20.00
N ALA A 25 -9.78 -5.46 -20.52
CA ALA A 25 -9.56 -5.54 -21.96
C ALA A 25 -10.79 -6.17 -22.67
N ARG A 26 -11.44 -7.16 -22.03
CA ARG A 26 -12.63 -7.82 -22.57
C ARG A 26 -13.89 -6.97 -22.50
N SER A 27 -13.99 -6.04 -21.57
CA SER A 27 -15.11 -5.08 -21.59
C SER A 27 -15.00 -4.08 -22.74
N ARG A 28 -13.78 -3.80 -23.23
CA ARG A 28 -13.53 -2.84 -24.32
C ARG A 28 -13.55 -3.46 -25.71
N THR A 29 -13.43 -4.79 -25.80
CA THR A 29 -13.42 -5.53 -27.05
C THR A 29 -14.74 -6.26 -27.20
N GLY A 30 -15.63 -5.73 -28.04
CA GLY A 30 -16.90 -6.38 -28.36
C GLY A 30 -16.68 -7.78 -28.93
N GLY A 31 -17.60 -8.70 -28.64
CA GLY A 31 -17.60 -10.05 -29.23
C GLY A 31 -17.98 -11.16 -28.25
N PRO A 32 -17.79 -12.44 -28.65
CA PRO A 32 -18.25 -13.60 -27.90
C PRO A 32 -17.75 -13.66 -26.45
N LEU A 33 -16.52 -13.18 -26.20
CA LEU A 33 -15.94 -13.17 -24.85
C LEU A 33 -16.60 -12.14 -23.93
N GLN A 34 -17.09 -11.02 -24.44
CA GLN A 34 -17.82 -10.03 -23.66
C GLN A 34 -19.19 -10.59 -23.25
N VAL A 35 -19.87 -11.25 -24.20
CA VAL A 35 -21.14 -11.96 -23.94
C VAL A 35 -20.95 -13.06 -22.91
N LEU A 36 -19.87 -13.84 -23.02
CA LEU A 36 -19.55 -14.89 -22.06
C LEU A 36 -19.26 -14.31 -20.67
N ALA A 37 -18.53 -13.18 -20.58
CA ALA A 37 -18.30 -12.51 -19.30
C ALA A 37 -19.60 -12.02 -18.66
N GLN A 38 -20.54 -11.50 -19.46
CA GLN A 38 -21.88 -11.14 -19.00
C GLN A 38 -22.64 -12.36 -18.47
N ALA A 39 -22.65 -13.47 -19.22
CA ALA A 39 -23.32 -14.70 -18.80
C ALA A 39 -22.72 -15.25 -17.49
N VAL A 40 -21.39 -15.25 -17.34
CA VAL A 40 -20.71 -15.67 -16.09
C VAL A 40 -21.04 -14.74 -14.93
N TRP A 41 -21.17 -13.43 -15.19
CA TRP A 41 -21.58 -12.47 -14.17
C TRP A 41 -23.00 -12.73 -13.67
N GLU A 42 -23.95 -12.88 -14.59
CA GLU A 42 -25.36 -13.15 -14.29
C GLU A 42 -25.56 -14.50 -13.60
N ALA A 43 -24.81 -15.53 -13.99
CA ALA A 43 -24.85 -16.84 -13.37
C ALA A 43 -24.24 -16.88 -11.94
N GLY A 44 -23.62 -15.78 -11.50
CA GLY A 44 -22.88 -15.72 -10.24
C GLY A 44 -21.46 -16.28 -10.41
N PRO A 45 -20.42 -15.43 -10.49
CA PRO A 45 -19.07 -15.88 -10.80
C PRO A 45 -18.53 -16.84 -9.73
N LYS A 46 -18.03 -17.99 -10.19
CA LYS A 46 -17.37 -19.02 -9.36
C LYS A 46 -15.86 -18.98 -9.57
N ARG A 47 -15.07 -19.67 -8.72
CA ARG A 47 -13.61 -19.76 -8.90
C ARG A 47 -13.18 -20.69 -10.04
N ASP A 48 -14.14 -21.26 -10.75
CA ASP A 48 -13.92 -22.17 -11.87
C ASP A 48 -13.67 -21.36 -13.15
N GLY A 49 -12.51 -21.59 -13.76
CA GLY A 49 -12.11 -20.93 -15.00
C GLY A 49 -11.59 -19.49 -14.85
N PRO A 50 -11.10 -18.90 -15.95
CA PRO A 50 -10.41 -17.61 -15.93
C PRO A 50 -11.34 -16.41 -15.67
N MET A 51 -12.55 -16.39 -16.24
CA MET A 51 -13.50 -15.28 -16.09
C MET A 51 -14.01 -15.14 -14.65
N GLY A 52 -14.48 -16.25 -14.08
CA GLY A 52 -14.98 -16.26 -12.71
C GLY A 52 -13.90 -15.84 -11.72
N ARG A 53 -12.66 -16.31 -11.90
CA ARG A 53 -11.50 -15.86 -11.11
C ARG A 53 -11.24 -14.36 -11.23
N ALA A 54 -11.29 -13.80 -12.43
CA ALA A 54 -11.06 -12.37 -12.61
C ALA A 54 -12.16 -11.50 -11.96
N LEU A 55 -13.43 -11.89 -12.11
CA LEU A 55 -14.56 -11.22 -11.47
C LEU A 55 -14.49 -11.31 -9.95
N LEU A 56 -14.13 -12.48 -9.41
CA LEU A 56 -13.95 -12.68 -7.98
C LEU A 56 -12.76 -11.91 -7.44
N THR A 57 -11.66 -11.76 -8.20
CA THR A 57 -10.53 -10.92 -7.78
C THR A 57 -10.99 -9.50 -7.48
N ALA A 58 -11.84 -8.87 -8.29
CA ALA A 58 -12.38 -7.53 -7.99
C ALA A 58 -13.14 -7.53 -6.66
N LYS A 59 -14.03 -8.51 -6.44
CA LYS A 59 -14.80 -8.64 -5.18
C LYS A 59 -13.91 -8.88 -3.96
N GLU A 60 -12.87 -9.70 -4.09
CA GLU A 60 -11.90 -10.01 -3.03
C GLU A 60 -11.06 -8.79 -2.64
N GLN A 61 -10.83 -7.85 -3.55
CA GLN A 61 -10.24 -6.54 -3.23
C GLN A 61 -11.26 -5.55 -2.63
N GLY A 62 -12.49 -6.00 -2.35
CA GLY A 62 -13.56 -5.19 -1.77
C GLY A 62 -14.27 -4.27 -2.76
N TRP A 63 -14.11 -4.49 -4.07
CA TRP A 63 -14.76 -3.66 -5.08
C TRP A 63 -16.24 -4.03 -5.17
N LYS A 64 -17.10 -3.01 -5.23
CA LYS A 64 -18.54 -3.19 -5.33
C LYS A 64 -19.02 -2.80 -6.72
N PRO A 65 -19.78 -3.63 -7.44
CA PRO A 65 -20.30 -3.25 -8.75
C PRO A 65 -21.24 -2.05 -8.60
N THR A 66 -21.13 -1.09 -9.51
CA THR A 66 -22.07 0.05 -9.62
C THR A 66 -22.96 -0.08 -10.85
N ALA A 67 -22.40 -0.60 -11.94
CA ALA A 67 -23.13 -0.96 -13.15
C ALA A 67 -22.51 -2.19 -13.81
N GLY A 68 -23.26 -3.29 -13.84
CA GLY A 68 -22.79 -4.55 -14.43
C GLY A 68 -21.47 -5.05 -13.83
N TRP A 69 -20.69 -5.78 -14.63
CA TRP A 69 -19.35 -6.25 -14.27
C TRP A 69 -18.21 -5.35 -14.77
N TRP A 70 -18.54 -4.26 -15.47
CA TRP A 70 -17.57 -3.35 -16.08
C TRP A 70 -17.40 -2.05 -15.32
N GLU A 71 -18.21 -1.76 -14.30
CA GLU A 71 -18.08 -0.56 -13.47
C GLU A 71 -18.10 -0.88 -11.98
N TRP A 72 -17.10 -0.36 -11.27
CA TRP A 72 -16.80 -0.74 -9.89
C TRP A 72 -16.55 0.46 -9.00
N LYS A 73 -17.24 0.52 -7.85
CA LYS A 73 -16.83 1.33 -6.71
C LYS A 73 -15.64 0.67 -6.02
N VAL A 74 -14.50 1.32 -6.10
CA VAL A 74 -13.22 0.83 -5.59
C VAL A 74 -12.88 1.53 -4.27
N PRO A 75 -12.50 0.79 -3.20
CA PRO A 75 -12.04 1.39 -1.96
C PRO A 75 -10.88 2.38 -2.17
N GLY A 76 -10.96 3.55 -1.53
CA GLY A 76 -9.94 4.60 -1.64
C GLY A 76 -10.03 5.46 -2.90
N ARG A 77 -10.98 5.21 -3.80
CA ARG A 77 -11.27 6.08 -4.95
C ARG A 77 -12.59 6.83 -4.74
N GLN A 78 -12.64 8.09 -5.18
CA GLN A 78 -13.87 8.90 -5.16
C GLN A 78 -14.81 8.50 -6.31
N GLU A 79 -14.26 8.41 -7.51
CA GLU A 79 -15.00 8.03 -8.71
C GLU A 79 -14.96 6.52 -8.96
N PRO A 80 -16.05 5.93 -9.47
CA PRO A 80 -16.06 4.55 -9.93
C PRO A 80 -14.98 4.30 -10.98
N LEU A 81 -14.41 3.10 -10.93
CA LEU A 81 -13.52 2.62 -11.96
C LEU A 81 -14.35 1.95 -13.06
N SER A 82 -14.46 2.62 -14.20
CA SER A 82 -15.06 2.06 -15.41
C SER A 82 -14.01 1.34 -16.25
N PHE A 83 -14.27 0.09 -16.59
CA PHE A 83 -13.43 -0.69 -17.50
C PHE A 83 -13.66 -0.34 -18.96
N VAL A 84 -14.77 0.31 -19.30
CA VAL A 84 -15.10 0.68 -20.69
C VAL A 84 -14.68 2.11 -21.05
N CYS A 85 -14.58 3.01 -20.08
CA CYS A 85 -14.27 4.43 -20.31
C CYS A 85 -12.79 4.78 -20.08
N GLY A 86 -12.33 5.87 -20.71
CA GLY A 86 -10.99 6.44 -20.52
C GLY A 86 -9.85 5.70 -21.23
N SER A 87 -8.63 6.26 -21.17
CA SER A 87 -7.46 5.65 -21.81
C SER A 87 -7.04 4.34 -21.13
N TRP A 88 -6.42 3.44 -21.90
CA TRP A 88 -5.92 2.16 -21.35
C TRP A 88 -4.84 2.38 -20.28
N GLY A 89 -3.97 3.38 -20.48
CA GLY A 89 -2.94 3.75 -19.52
C GLY A 89 -3.54 4.21 -18.19
N ALA A 90 -4.54 5.09 -18.21
CA ALA A 90 -5.23 5.58 -17.02
C ALA A 90 -5.95 4.45 -16.26
N LEU A 91 -6.62 3.55 -16.98
CA LEU A 91 -7.25 2.36 -16.41
C LEU A 91 -6.22 1.43 -15.74
N CYS A 92 -5.14 1.08 -16.43
CA CYS A 92 -4.06 0.26 -15.88
C CYS A 92 -3.42 0.91 -14.65
N HIS A 93 -3.29 2.24 -14.63
CA HIS A 93 -2.81 2.98 -13.47
C HIS A 93 -3.79 2.86 -12.30
N ALA A 94 -5.08 3.10 -12.54
CA ALA A 94 -6.13 3.02 -11.53
C ALA A 94 -6.25 1.62 -10.90
N ILE A 95 -6.15 0.55 -11.71
CA ILE A 95 -6.13 -0.83 -11.20
C ILE A 95 -4.94 -1.04 -10.26
N ARG A 96 -3.74 -0.56 -10.63
CA ARG A 96 -2.54 -0.72 -9.78
C ARG A 96 -2.66 0.04 -8.48
N ASP A 97 -3.19 1.26 -8.51
CA ASP A 97 -3.39 2.05 -7.31
C ASP A 97 -4.43 1.42 -6.38
N ALA A 98 -5.50 0.85 -6.92
CA ALA A 98 -6.48 0.10 -6.16
C ALA A 98 -5.86 -1.13 -5.46
N LEU A 99 -5.04 -1.91 -6.18
CA LEU A 99 -4.32 -3.05 -5.61
C LEU A 99 -3.32 -2.62 -4.53
N ARG A 100 -2.59 -1.52 -4.75
CA ARG A 100 -1.68 -0.93 -3.76
C ARG A 100 -2.43 -0.48 -2.52
N TYR A 101 -3.57 0.18 -2.69
CA TYR A 101 -4.43 0.60 -1.59
C TYR A 101 -4.85 -0.61 -0.74
N ALA A 102 -5.37 -1.67 -1.37
CA ALA A 102 -5.75 -2.89 -0.68
C ALA A 102 -4.58 -3.55 0.06
N ALA A 103 -3.37 -3.56 -0.53
CA ALA A 103 -2.18 -4.08 0.16
C ALA A 103 -1.76 -3.23 1.36
N VAL A 104 -1.87 -1.90 1.27
CA VAL A 104 -1.62 -0.99 2.40
C VAL A 104 -2.65 -1.23 3.50
N GLN A 105 -3.94 -1.39 3.16
CA GLN A 105 -4.97 -1.70 4.15
C GLN A 105 -4.71 -3.04 4.86
N ARG A 106 -4.31 -4.09 4.13
CA ARG A 106 -3.90 -5.37 4.73
C ARG A 106 -2.67 -5.22 5.63
N LEU A 107 -1.72 -4.36 5.25
CA LEU A 107 -0.54 -4.08 6.07
C LEU A 107 -0.92 -3.32 7.34
N ALA A 108 -1.77 -2.29 7.24
CA ALA A 108 -2.33 -1.54 8.35
C ALA A 108 -3.11 -2.44 9.31
N ALA A 109 -3.94 -3.36 8.80
CA ALA A 109 -4.67 -4.30 9.65
C ALA A 109 -3.74 -5.24 10.44
N ARG A 110 -2.62 -5.68 9.83
CA ARG A 110 -1.62 -6.54 10.49
C ARG A 110 -0.70 -5.79 11.44
N ARG A 111 -0.43 -4.51 11.17
CA ARG A 111 0.53 -3.67 11.90
C ARG A 111 -0.05 -2.27 12.13
N PRO A 112 -1.14 -2.16 12.91
CA PRO A 112 -1.87 -0.91 13.05
C PRO A 112 -0.99 0.21 13.60
N ARG A 113 -0.15 -0.07 14.60
CA ARG A 113 0.73 0.95 15.20
C ARG A 113 1.65 1.67 14.19
N LEU A 114 2.14 0.95 13.18
CA LEU A 114 3.08 1.50 12.20
C LEU A 114 2.41 1.98 10.91
N TYR A 115 1.28 1.38 10.53
CA TYR A 115 0.69 1.58 9.19
C TYR A 115 -0.76 2.07 9.20
N GLN A 116 -1.39 2.21 10.37
CA GLN A 116 -2.70 2.85 10.48
C GLN A 116 -2.62 4.29 9.96
N GLY A 117 -3.64 4.71 9.22
CA GLY A 117 -3.66 6.05 8.62
C GLY A 117 -2.83 6.19 7.34
N LEU A 118 -1.99 5.23 6.93
CA LEU A 118 -1.23 5.34 5.66
C LEU A 118 -2.09 5.22 4.39
N GLY A 119 -3.39 4.98 4.53
CA GLY A 119 -4.37 5.00 3.43
C GLY A 119 -4.42 6.32 2.64
N VAL A 120 -3.79 7.40 3.15
CA VAL A 120 -3.68 8.72 2.51
C VAL A 120 -2.33 8.98 1.79
N ALA A 121 -1.52 7.94 1.59
CA ALA A 121 -0.21 7.96 0.95
C ALA A 121 0.95 8.50 1.82
N ALA A 122 2.09 7.80 1.80
CA ALA A 122 3.33 8.34 2.36
C ALA A 122 3.70 9.66 1.67
N ASN A 123 4.00 10.69 2.47
CA ASN A 123 4.37 12.03 2.00
C ASN A 123 5.68 11.96 1.22
N LYS A 124 5.58 11.87 -0.11
CA LYS A 124 6.73 11.75 -1.02
C LYS A 124 7.66 12.97 -0.92
N LEU A 125 7.12 14.14 -0.53
CA LEU A 125 7.88 15.38 -0.40
C LEU A 125 8.83 15.35 0.80
N LEU A 126 8.54 14.56 1.83
CA LEU A 126 9.45 14.38 2.96
C LEU A 126 10.42 13.22 2.70
N VAL A 127 9.92 12.14 2.11
CA VAL A 127 10.66 10.89 1.94
C VAL A 127 11.74 10.97 0.87
N GLN A 128 11.44 11.53 -0.31
CA GLN A 128 12.42 11.57 -1.38
C GLN A 128 13.62 12.46 -1.07
N PRO A 129 13.45 13.68 -0.53
CA PRO A 129 14.59 14.50 -0.13
C PRO A 129 15.44 13.84 0.95
N ALA A 130 14.82 13.18 1.95
CA ALA A 130 15.54 12.48 3.00
C ALA A 130 16.42 11.32 2.46
N LEU A 131 16.04 10.71 1.33
CA LEU A 131 16.85 9.68 0.67
C LEU A 131 17.94 10.25 -0.24
N ARG A 132 17.86 11.53 -0.65
CA ARG A 132 18.86 12.14 -1.53
C ARG A 132 20.08 12.53 -0.69
N GLY A 133 21.27 12.11 -1.12
CA GLY A 133 22.52 12.44 -0.46
C GLY A 133 22.93 11.51 0.67
N LEU A 134 22.10 10.51 1.00
CA LEU A 134 22.51 9.41 1.87
C LEU A 134 23.44 8.46 1.11
N GLU A 135 24.43 7.90 1.83
CA GLU A 135 25.17 6.75 1.33
C GLU A 135 24.24 5.54 1.14
N GLU A 136 24.66 4.57 0.32
CA GLU A 136 23.80 3.43 -0.03
C GLU A 136 23.36 2.63 1.19
N LEU A 137 24.25 2.48 2.18
CA LEU A 137 23.95 1.80 3.44
C LEU A 137 22.83 2.52 4.21
N ASP A 138 22.97 3.83 4.44
CA ASP A 138 21.99 4.63 5.17
C ASP A 138 20.66 4.69 4.43
N ALA A 139 20.70 4.84 3.10
CA ALA A 139 19.51 4.78 2.27
C ALA A 139 18.82 3.39 2.36
N SER A 140 19.60 2.31 2.46
CA SER A 140 19.07 0.96 2.68
C SER A 140 18.43 0.81 4.05
N LEU A 141 19.09 1.29 5.11
CA LEU A 141 18.57 1.28 6.48
C LEU A 141 17.29 2.10 6.59
N LEU A 142 17.24 3.30 6.03
CA LEU A 142 16.05 4.14 6.02
C LEU A 142 14.91 3.47 5.26
N ARG A 143 15.18 2.88 4.09
CA ARG A 143 14.16 2.10 3.34
C ARG A 143 13.67 0.90 4.15
N GLY A 144 14.55 0.23 4.88
CA GLY A 144 14.22 -0.85 5.80
C GLY A 144 13.30 -0.38 6.93
N ALA A 145 13.66 0.72 7.59
CA ALA A 145 12.86 1.32 8.67
C ALA A 145 11.47 1.72 8.18
N MET A 146 11.41 2.43 7.05
CA MET A 146 10.15 2.79 6.40
C MET A 146 9.30 1.56 6.06
N ALA A 147 9.91 0.51 5.53
CA ALA A 147 9.22 -0.75 5.21
C ALA A 147 8.88 -1.58 6.46
N GLY A 148 9.19 -1.10 7.66
CA GLY A 148 8.97 -1.81 8.92
C GLY A 148 9.75 -3.12 8.95
N ALA A 149 10.91 -3.13 8.31
CA ALA A 149 11.86 -4.23 8.23
C ALA A 149 13.01 -4.04 9.22
N VAL A 150 12.80 -3.26 10.29
CA VAL A 150 13.75 -3.13 11.41
C VAL A 150 13.89 -4.49 12.10
N TRP A 151 15.12 -4.89 12.37
CA TRP A 151 15.40 -6.05 13.21
C TRP A 151 15.38 -5.61 14.66
N THR A 152 14.33 -6.00 15.37
CA THR A 152 14.19 -5.75 16.81
C THR A 152 14.52 -7.01 17.59
N ALA A 153 14.89 -6.90 18.86
CA ALA A 153 15.18 -8.05 19.72
C ALA A 153 13.98 -9.01 19.78
N GLN A 154 12.75 -8.48 19.83
CA GLN A 154 11.54 -9.30 19.77
C GLN A 154 11.45 -10.15 18.49
N ARG A 155 11.77 -9.58 17.32
CA ARG A 155 11.77 -10.31 16.04
C ARG A 155 12.89 -11.34 15.95
N ALA A 156 14.05 -11.02 16.50
CA ALA A 156 15.19 -11.93 16.57
C ALA A 156 14.88 -13.13 17.49
N HIS A 157 14.31 -12.88 18.66
CA HIS A 157 13.88 -13.93 19.58
C HIS A 157 12.80 -14.83 18.97
N ALA A 158 11.78 -14.25 18.33
CA ALA A 158 10.74 -15.02 17.64
C ALA A 158 11.26 -15.93 16.51
N ARG A 159 12.49 -15.69 16.03
CA ARG A 159 13.19 -16.51 15.04
C ARG A 159 14.25 -17.43 15.65
N GLY A 160 14.38 -17.46 16.97
CA GLY A 160 15.41 -18.25 17.68
C GLY A 160 16.84 -17.71 17.49
N LEU A 161 16.99 -16.44 17.12
CA LEU A 161 18.30 -15.79 16.95
C LEU A 161 18.78 -15.08 18.22
N ARG A 162 17.94 -15.02 19.26
CA ARG A 162 18.23 -14.46 20.58
C ARG A 162 17.49 -15.24 21.66
N ASP A 163 18.07 -15.28 22.85
CA ASP A 163 17.51 -15.98 24.01
C ASP A 163 16.26 -15.30 24.57
N ASP A 164 16.20 -13.97 24.51
CA ASP A 164 15.07 -13.18 25.00
C ASP A 164 14.74 -12.00 24.06
N PRO A 165 13.50 -11.45 24.15
CA PRO A 165 13.06 -10.34 23.32
C PRO A 165 13.37 -8.96 23.91
N LEU A 166 14.09 -8.87 25.04
CA LEU A 166 14.28 -7.63 25.79
C LEU A 166 15.23 -6.67 25.07
N CYS A 167 15.02 -5.37 25.31
CA CYS A 167 15.90 -4.33 24.79
C CYS A 167 17.31 -4.46 25.36
N PRO A 168 18.35 -4.61 24.52
CA PRO A 168 19.73 -4.69 25.00
C PRO A 168 20.33 -3.32 25.32
N TYR A 169 19.63 -2.23 24.98
CA TYR A 169 20.16 -0.87 25.07
C TYR A 169 19.67 -0.10 26.30
N CYS A 170 18.59 -0.55 26.95
CA CYS A 170 18.06 0.12 28.14
C CYS A 170 17.72 -0.86 29.25
N ASP A 171 17.66 -0.34 30.48
CA ASP A 171 17.39 -1.14 31.68
C ASP A 171 15.90 -1.23 32.04
N MET A 172 15.00 -0.92 31.09
CA MET A 172 13.55 -0.92 31.36
C MET A 172 12.95 -2.33 31.48
N GLY A 173 13.69 -3.37 31.07
CA GLY A 173 13.21 -4.75 31.09
C GLY A 173 12.01 -5.00 30.17
N THR A 174 11.81 -4.17 29.14
CA THR A 174 10.73 -4.30 28.17
C THR A 174 11.21 -4.96 26.88
N PRO A 175 10.35 -5.72 26.18
CA PRO A 175 10.65 -6.19 24.82
C PRO A 175 11.02 -5.03 23.89
N GLU A 176 12.04 -5.22 23.06
CA GLU A 176 12.34 -4.28 21.99
C GLU A 176 11.48 -4.59 20.77
N ASP A 177 10.45 -3.77 20.58
CA ASP A 177 9.70 -3.66 19.34
C ASP A 177 10.07 -2.35 18.60
N GLU A 178 9.46 -2.10 17.44
CA GLU A 178 9.76 -0.91 16.64
C GLU A 178 9.39 0.40 17.37
N GLU A 179 8.33 0.37 18.17
CA GLU A 179 7.89 1.53 18.96
C GLU A 179 8.91 1.85 20.04
N HIS A 180 9.40 0.81 20.72
CA HIS A 180 10.43 0.94 21.73
C HIS A 180 11.71 1.54 21.13
N ILE A 181 12.28 0.93 20.10
CA ILE A 181 13.56 1.40 19.54
C ILE A 181 13.45 2.79 18.89
N LEU A 182 12.34 3.11 18.22
CA LEU A 182 12.20 4.36 17.47
C LEU A 182 11.66 5.53 18.29
N TYR A 183 10.92 5.31 19.38
CA TYR A 183 10.19 6.39 20.07
C TYR A 183 10.32 6.39 21.59
N VAL A 184 10.53 5.24 22.25
CA VAL A 184 10.45 5.14 23.72
C VAL A 184 11.80 4.95 24.38
N CYS A 185 12.71 4.19 23.76
CA CYS A 185 13.92 3.72 24.40
C CYS A 185 14.82 4.90 24.80
N PRO A 186 15.18 5.03 26.09
CA PRO A 186 15.94 6.18 26.60
C PRO A 186 17.38 6.21 26.07
N ALA A 187 17.93 5.05 25.69
CA ALA A 187 19.26 4.96 25.09
C ALA A 187 19.38 5.76 23.79
N TRP A 188 18.27 5.94 23.09
CA TRP A 188 18.20 6.65 21.81
C TRP A 188 17.63 8.07 21.92
N GLU A 189 17.35 8.55 23.14
CA GLU A 189 16.74 9.88 23.37
C GLU A 189 17.62 11.00 22.78
N ALA A 190 18.93 10.94 23.00
CA ALA A 190 19.86 11.93 22.48
C ALA A 190 19.85 12.01 20.94
N ALA A 191 19.74 10.86 20.26
CA ALA A 191 19.66 10.80 18.80
C ALA A 191 18.33 11.34 18.27
N ARG A 192 17.21 11.09 18.97
CA ARG A 192 15.90 11.64 18.61
C ARG A 192 15.80 13.14 18.86
N GLY A 193 16.34 13.61 19.99
CA GLY A 193 16.24 15.00 20.43
C GLY A 193 16.77 16.00 19.42
N VAL A 194 17.81 15.64 18.65
CA VAL A 194 18.38 16.48 17.58
C VAL A 194 17.34 16.83 16.50
N HIS A 195 16.39 15.93 16.25
CA HIS A 195 15.39 16.06 15.18
C HIS A 195 13.99 16.39 15.70
N LEU A 196 13.80 16.55 17.01
CA LEU A 196 12.47 16.71 17.60
C LEU A 196 11.77 17.98 17.09
N ALA A 197 12.50 19.11 17.01
CA ALA A 197 11.96 20.36 16.47
C ALA A 197 11.53 20.24 15.00
N ASP A 198 12.32 19.52 14.19
CA ASP A 198 12.02 19.26 12.78
C ASP A 198 10.77 18.39 12.63
N LEU A 199 10.63 17.36 13.48
CA LEU A 199 9.47 16.47 13.50
C LEU A 199 8.20 17.20 13.94
N GLU A 200 8.28 18.04 14.97
CA GLU A 200 7.15 18.86 15.41
C GLU A 200 6.70 19.85 14.33
N GLU A 201 7.64 20.49 13.65
CA GLU A 201 7.34 21.38 12.53
C GLU A 201 6.73 20.62 11.34
N ALA A 202 7.27 19.46 11.01
CA ALA A 202 6.70 18.59 9.98
C ALA A 202 5.28 18.12 10.35
N ALA A 203 5.03 17.79 11.61
CA ALA A 203 3.71 17.40 12.10
C ALA A 203 2.70 18.55 12.02
N ARG A 204 3.09 19.78 12.42
CA ARG A 204 2.27 20.98 12.26
C ARG A 204 1.92 21.23 10.79
N ARG A 205 2.90 21.10 9.89
CA ARG A 205 2.67 21.22 8.43
C ARG A 205 1.77 20.11 7.90
N ALA A 206 1.96 18.87 8.34
CA ALA A 206 1.12 17.75 7.93
C ALA A 206 -0.34 17.94 8.39
N HIS A 207 -0.56 18.50 9.59
CA HIS A 207 -1.89 18.84 10.08
C HIS A 207 -2.51 20.01 9.32
N ALA A 208 -1.72 21.01 8.96
CA ALA A 208 -2.13 22.16 8.14
C ALA A 208 -2.50 21.77 6.69
N LEU A 209 -1.97 20.65 6.18
CA LEU A 209 -2.32 20.12 4.84
C LEU A 209 -3.69 19.43 4.79
N GLY A 210 -4.36 19.22 5.94
CA GLY A 210 -5.64 18.50 6.01
C GLY A 210 -5.57 17.07 5.46
N PRO A 211 -6.69 16.33 5.36
CA PRO A 211 -6.74 15.20 4.44
C PRO A 211 -6.45 15.76 3.05
N MET A 212 -5.32 15.37 2.44
CA MET A 212 -4.97 15.82 1.09
C MET A 212 -6.18 15.66 0.18
N ALA A 213 -6.73 16.78 -0.30
CA ALA A 213 -7.64 16.76 -1.43
C ALA A 213 -6.97 15.96 -2.56
N PRO A 214 -7.71 15.10 -3.27
CA PRO A 214 -7.11 14.26 -4.30
C PRO A 214 -6.36 15.15 -5.29
N ALA A 215 -5.12 14.78 -5.58
CA ALA A 215 -4.35 15.43 -6.62
C ALA A 215 -5.17 15.37 -7.92
N SER A 216 -5.49 16.53 -8.50
CA SER A 216 -6.09 16.63 -9.82
C SER A 216 -5.22 15.84 -10.81
N PRO A 217 -5.82 14.96 -11.62
CA PRO A 217 -5.06 14.17 -12.58
C PRO A 217 -4.65 15.05 -13.75
N HIS A 218 -3.56 15.80 -13.62
CA HIS A 218 -2.84 16.33 -14.78
C HIS A 218 -1.98 15.19 -15.34
N TRP A 219 -2.55 14.48 -16.32
CA TRP A 219 -1.82 13.51 -17.14
C TRP A 219 -2.07 13.87 -18.61
N ASP A 220 -1.29 14.82 -19.11
CA ASP A 220 -1.08 15.01 -20.55
C ASP A 220 -0.06 13.97 -21.06
#